data_AF-A0AAW1LFS5-F1
#
_entry.id   AF-A0AAW1LFS5-F1
#
_cell.length_a   1.000
_cell.length_b   1.000
_cell.length_c   1.000
_cell.angle_alpha   90.00
_cell.angle_beta   90.00
_cell.angle_gamma   90.00
#
_symmetry.space_group_name_H-M   'P 1'
#
loop_
_entity.id
_entity.type
_entity.pdbx_description
1 polymer ?
#
loop_
_entity_poly.entity_id
_entity_poly.type
_entity_poly.pdbx_seq_one_letter_code
_entity_poly.pdbx_strand_id
1 'polypeptide(L)'
;MADESTASPPPTSSAPSLGPSVIPIVNKLQDIAAQLGSNQAFDLPQVAVVGSQSSGKSSVLEALVGRDFLPRGCDICTRRPLVLQLLQTKKGEEEWGEFLHIPGKCFFDFNDIRREIQVIVFALLLMIFELGI
;
A
#
# COMPACT_ATOMS: atom_id res chain seq x y z
N MET A 1 -23.37 55.94 -35.45
CA MET A 1 -21.91 55.81 -35.29
C MET A 1 -21.66 55.19 -33.92
N ALA A 2 -21.00 54.01 -33.91
CA ALA A 2 -20.60 53.13 -32.78
C ALA A 2 -21.75 52.62 -31.90
N ASP A 3 -22.16 51.34 -31.85
CA ASP A 3 -21.48 50.02 -31.80
C ASP A 3 -20.41 49.91 -30.71
N GLU A 4 -20.79 49.30 -29.58
CA GLU A 4 -19.88 48.71 -28.60
C GLU A 4 -20.50 47.40 -28.12
N SER A 5 -19.70 46.35 -28.21
CA SER A 5 -20.09 44.95 -28.26
C SER A 5 -20.16 44.29 -26.88
N THR A 6 -21.06 43.32 -26.79
CA THR A 6 -21.18 42.24 -25.80
C THR A 6 -19.85 41.67 -25.30
N ALA A 7 -19.62 41.69 -23.99
CA ALA A 7 -18.62 40.86 -23.32
C ALA A 7 -19.31 39.64 -22.65
N SER A 8 -19.27 38.50 -23.33
CA SER A 8 -19.68 37.20 -22.81
C SER A 8 -18.60 36.64 -21.85
N PRO A 9 -18.96 35.84 -20.83
CA PRO A 9 -17.98 35.19 -19.96
C PRO A 9 -17.13 34.18 -20.75
N PRO A 10 -15.85 33.98 -20.38
CA PRO A 10 -14.98 33.04 -21.08
C PRO A 10 -15.52 31.61 -20.94
N PRO A 11 -15.49 30.79 -22.00
CA PRO A 11 -15.87 29.39 -21.93
C PRO A 11 -14.90 28.63 -21.03
N THR A 12 -15.44 27.92 -20.05
CA THR A 12 -14.73 26.94 -19.24
C THR A 12 -14.15 25.87 -20.15
N SER A 13 -12.84 25.92 -20.38
CA SER A 13 -12.10 24.86 -21.06
C SER A 13 -12.09 23.62 -20.16
N SER A 14 -13.11 22.78 -20.30
CA SER A 14 -13.11 21.42 -19.77
C SER A 14 -12.09 20.61 -20.54
N ALA A 15 -10.83 20.66 -20.09
CA ALA A 15 -9.81 19.73 -20.55
C ALA A 15 -10.36 18.31 -20.35
N PRO A 16 -10.26 17.41 -21.34
CA PRO A 16 -10.64 16.03 -21.15
C PRO A 16 -9.75 15.45 -20.04
N SER A 17 -10.35 15.16 -18.88
CA SER A 17 -9.64 14.43 -17.84
C SER A 17 -9.28 13.07 -18.44
N LEU A 18 -7.99 12.84 -18.62
CA LEU A 18 -7.47 11.56 -19.12
C LEU A 18 -7.76 10.40 -18.15
N GLY A 19 -8.06 10.73 -16.89
CA GLY A 19 -8.33 9.82 -15.77
C GLY A 19 -9.17 8.56 -16.09
N PRO A 20 -10.42 8.67 -16.56
CA PRO A 20 -11.28 7.52 -16.81
C PRO A 20 -10.83 6.62 -17.97
N SER A 21 -10.04 7.14 -18.90
CA SER A 21 -9.55 6.37 -20.06
C SER A 21 -8.26 5.60 -19.78
N VAL A 22 -7.47 6.05 -18.79
CA VAL A 22 -6.15 5.48 -18.48
C VAL A 22 -6.29 4.30 -17.50
N ILE A 23 -7.25 4.36 -16.58
CA ILE A 23 -7.49 3.30 -15.58
C ILE A 23 -7.73 1.92 -16.24
N PRO A 24 -8.59 1.77 -17.27
CA PRO A 24 -8.81 0.49 -17.93
C PRO A 24 -7.57 -0.02 -18.68
N ILE A 25 -6.73 0.89 -19.18
CA ILE A 25 -5.51 0.55 -19.92
C ILE A 25 -4.43 0.04 -18.94
N VAL A 26 -4.29 0.70 -17.80
CA VAL A 26 -3.37 0.29 -16.73
C VAL A 26 -3.75 -1.08 -16.18
N ASN A 27 -5.05 -1.33 -15.94
CA ASN A 27 -5.51 -2.63 -15.45
C ASN A 27 -5.25 -3.75 -16.47
N LYS A 28 -5.46 -3.50 -17.77
CA LYS A 28 -5.13 -4.48 -18.83
C LYS A 28 -3.63 -4.76 -18.93
N LEU A 29 -2.79 -3.74 -18.77
CA LEU A 29 -1.34 -3.93 -18.76
C LEU A 29 -0.88 -4.71 -17.52
N GLN A 30 -1.50 -4.49 -16.36
CA GLN A 30 -1.23 -5.25 -15.13
C GLN A 30 -1.61 -6.73 -15.31
N ASP A 31 -2.77 -7.03 -15.90
CA ASP A 31 -3.20 -8.41 -16.17
C ASP A 31 -2.25 -9.13 -17.15
N ILE A 32 -1.81 -8.44 -18.21
CA ILE A 32 -0.88 -8.97 -19.20
C ILE A 32 0.52 -9.19 -18.60
N ALA A 33 1.00 -8.24 -17.77
CA ALA A 33 2.28 -8.34 -17.08
C ALA A 33 2.30 -9.48 -16.05
N ALA A 34 1.19 -9.69 -15.34
CA ALA A 34 1.00 -10.82 -14.43
C ALA A 34 1.01 -12.17 -15.16
N GLN A 35 0.43 -12.25 -16.36
CA GLN A 35 0.40 -13.47 -17.18
C GLN A 35 1.73 -13.81 -17.86
N LEU A 36 2.54 -12.80 -18.22
CA LEU A 36 3.80 -12.99 -18.93
C LEU A 36 4.97 -13.38 -18.02
N GLY A 37 4.79 -13.40 -16.69
CA GLY A 37 5.89 -13.62 -15.74
C GLY A 37 6.99 -12.57 -15.86
N SER A 38 6.71 -11.47 -16.57
CA SER A 38 7.65 -10.37 -16.73
C SER A 38 7.70 -9.64 -15.39
N ASN A 39 8.77 -9.89 -14.65
CA ASN A 39 9.29 -9.05 -13.58
C ASN A 39 9.63 -7.64 -14.11
N GLN A 40 8.70 -6.95 -14.76
CA GLN A 40 8.73 -5.51 -14.69
C GLN A 40 8.45 -5.20 -13.22
N ALA A 41 9.53 -4.90 -12.50
CA ALA A 41 9.46 -4.31 -11.20
C ALA A 41 8.60 -3.05 -11.36
N PHE A 42 7.31 -3.18 -11.08
CA PHE A 42 6.49 -2.03 -10.78
C PHE A 42 7.20 -1.40 -9.58
N ASP A 43 7.80 -0.22 -9.79
CA ASP A 43 8.28 0.63 -8.70
C ASP A 43 7.04 1.07 -7.91
N LEU A 44 6.56 0.17 -7.06
CA LEU A 44 5.55 0.46 -6.07
C LEU A 44 6.13 1.57 -5.20
N PRO A 45 5.39 2.69 -5.01
CA PRO A 45 5.88 3.77 -4.17
C PRO A 45 6.20 3.22 -2.78
N GLN A 46 7.48 3.24 -2.41
CA GLN A 46 7.93 2.78 -1.10
C GLN A 46 7.79 3.94 -0.12
N VAL A 47 7.09 3.70 0.99
CA VAL A 47 6.95 4.66 2.08
C VAL A 47 7.87 4.22 3.24
N ALA A 48 8.84 5.06 3.57
CA ALA A 48 9.68 4.86 4.75
C ALA A 48 9.15 5.69 5.91
N VAL A 49 8.82 5.04 7.03
CA VAL A 49 8.36 5.71 8.24
C VAL A 49 9.55 5.94 9.18
N VAL A 50 9.99 7.20 9.31
CA VAL A 50 11.13 7.61 10.17
C VAL A 50 10.65 8.67 11.16
N GLY A 51 11.07 8.56 12.42
CA GLY A 51 10.66 9.50 13.47
C GLY A 51 11.13 9.11 14.86
N SER A 52 11.12 10.05 15.80
CA SER A 52 11.54 9.85 17.19
C SER A 52 10.78 8.70 17.87
N GLN A 53 11.37 8.08 18.90
CA GLN A 53 10.67 7.07 19.69
C GLN A 53 9.31 7.62 20.18
N SER A 54 8.26 6.80 20.14
CA SER A 54 6.90 7.20 20.54
C SER A 54 6.18 8.21 19.62
N SER A 55 6.72 8.54 18.45
CA SER A 55 6.05 9.42 17.47
C SER A 55 4.86 8.79 16.71
N GLY A 56 4.34 7.64 17.17
CA GLY A 56 3.19 6.96 16.54
C GLY A 56 3.48 6.17 15.25
N LYS A 57 4.75 5.89 14.92
CA LYS A 57 5.13 5.15 13.69
C LYS A 57 4.41 3.81 13.55
N SER A 58 4.41 3.01 14.61
CA SER A 58 3.73 1.72 14.62
C SER A 58 2.21 1.91 14.45
N SER A 59 1.63 2.93 15.09
CA SER A 59 0.20 3.23 14.96
C SER A 59 -0.20 3.64 13.55
N VAL A 60 0.65 4.38 12.82
CA VAL A 60 0.40 4.72 11.40
C VAL A 60 0.42 3.47 10.53
N LEU A 61 1.41 2.58 10.73
CA LEU A 61 1.48 1.32 9.99
C LEU A 61 0.29 0.40 10.31
N GLU A 62 -0.08 0.28 11.58
CA GLU A 62 -1.25 -0.50 12.02
C GLU A 62 -2.56 0.09 11.48
N ALA A 63 -2.68 1.42 11.39
CA ALA A 63 -3.84 2.08 10.80
C ALA A 63 -3.96 1.84 9.29
N LEU A 64 -2.83 1.76 8.57
CA LEU A 64 -2.81 1.44 7.14
C LEU A 64 -3.23 -0.02 6.88
N VAL A 65 -2.85 -0.94 7.76
CA VAL A 65 -3.21 -2.38 7.67
C VAL A 65 -4.58 -2.66 8.31
N GLY A 66 -5.07 -1.78 9.19
CA GLY A 66 -6.30 -1.97 9.95
C GLY A 66 -6.20 -2.99 11.08
N ARG A 67 -4.99 -3.46 11.43
CA ARG A 67 -4.75 -4.55 12.37
C ARG A 67 -3.56 -4.26 13.26
N ASP A 68 -3.61 -4.77 14.49
CA ASP A 68 -2.49 -4.72 15.43
C ASP A 68 -1.56 -5.91 15.20
N PHE A 69 -0.47 -5.72 14.46
CA PHE A 69 0.50 -6.78 14.16
C PHE A 69 1.93 -6.44 14.59
N LEU A 70 2.16 -5.18 14.95
CA LEU A 70 3.48 -4.75 15.39
C LEU A 70 3.66 -5.06 16.89
N PRO A 71 4.89 -5.38 17.31
CA PRO A 71 5.20 -5.54 18.72
C PRO A 71 4.91 -4.27 19.54
N ARG A 72 4.37 -4.42 20.76
CA ARG A 72 4.03 -3.31 21.69
C ARG A 72 4.74 -3.46 23.03
N GLY A 73 5.32 -2.37 23.54
CA GLY A 73 5.94 -2.31 24.88
C GLY A 73 6.96 -1.18 25.01
N CYS A 74 7.29 -0.78 26.25
CA CYS A 74 8.19 0.34 26.56
C CYS A 74 9.61 0.16 26.01
N ASP A 75 10.09 -1.09 25.92
CA ASP A 75 11.43 -1.42 25.39
C ASP A 75 11.43 -1.86 23.92
N ILE A 76 10.25 -1.91 23.29
CA ILE A 76 10.09 -2.46 21.94
C ILE A 76 10.16 -1.32 20.93
N CYS A 77 11.39 -0.87 20.68
CA CYS A 77 11.71 -0.16 19.46
C CYS A 77 11.78 -1.19 18.32
N THR A 78 11.29 -0.86 17.13
CA THR A 78 11.62 -1.63 15.91
C THR A 78 13.12 -1.45 15.67
N ARG A 79 13.96 -2.26 16.34
CA ARG A 79 15.43 -2.14 16.34
C ARG A 79 16.06 -2.55 15.01
N ARG A 80 15.24 -3.05 14.09
CA ARG A 80 15.61 -3.71 12.85
C ARG A 80 14.71 -3.15 11.75
N PRO A 81 15.23 -2.87 10.55
CA PRO A 81 14.39 -2.48 9.43
C PRO A 81 13.31 -3.55 9.18
N LEU A 82 12.05 -3.12 9.23
CA LEU A 82 10.90 -3.91 8.82
C LEU A 82 10.51 -3.41 7.43
N VAL A 83 10.60 -4.28 6.44
CA VAL A 83 10.06 -4.00 5.11
C VAL A 83 8.69 -4.65 5.06
N LEU A 84 7.66 -3.82 4.93
CA LEU A 84 6.27 -4.23 4.85
C LEU A 84 5.80 -4.10 3.41
N GLN A 85 5.50 -5.22 2.77
CA GLN A 85 4.94 -5.23 1.43
C GLN A 85 3.44 -5.50 1.53
N LEU A 86 2.67 -4.48 1.18
CA LEU A 86 1.21 -4.51 1.22
C LEU A 86 0.67 -4.93 -0.15
N LEU A 87 -0.07 -6.03 -0.20
CA LEU A 87 -0.73 -6.56 -1.39
C LEU A 87 -2.24 -6.54 -1.17
N GLN A 88 -2.96 -6.08 -2.19
CA GLN A 88 -4.41 -6.08 -2.17
C GLN A 88 -4.96 -7.46 -2.54
N THR A 89 -5.87 -7.96 -1.72
CA THR A 89 -6.65 -9.17 -2.00
C THR A 89 -8.04 -8.82 -2.55
N LYS A 90 -8.72 -9.79 -3.16
CA LYS A 90 -10.10 -9.59 -3.63
C LYS A 90 -11.06 -9.57 -2.44
N LYS A 91 -12.17 -8.85 -2.61
CA LYS A 91 -13.21 -8.77 -1.59
C LYS A 91 -13.71 -10.17 -1.19
N GLY A 92 -13.64 -10.48 0.10
CA GLY A 92 -14.05 -11.77 0.66
C GLY A 92 -12.99 -12.87 0.62
N GLU A 93 -11.75 -12.58 0.20
CA GLU A 93 -10.61 -13.48 0.42
C GLU A 93 -10.01 -13.25 1.82
N GLU A 94 -9.49 -14.31 2.43
CA GLU A 94 -8.88 -14.22 3.76
C GLU A 94 -7.58 -13.41 3.74
N GLU A 95 -7.38 -12.59 4.78
CA GLU A 95 -6.16 -11.81 4.98
C GLU A 95 -5.07 -12.69 5.60
N TRP A 96 -3.85 -12.57 5.11
CA TRP A 96 -2.72 -13.33 5.63
C TRP A 96 -1.38 -12.61 5.43
N GLY A 97 -0.39 -13.02 6.21
CA GLY A 97 0.99 -12.58 6.06
C GLY A 97 1.93 -13.75 5.77
N GLU A 98 3.03 -13.48 5.07
CA GLU A 98 4.12 -14.44 4.88
C GLU A 98 5.45 -13.72 5.09
N PHE A 99 6.37 -14.41 5.76
CA PHE A 99 7.70 -13.88 5.95
C PHE A 99 8.67 -14.51 4.94
N LEU A 100 9.55 -13.69 4.37
CA LEU A 100 10.54 -14.17 3.40
C LEU A 100 11.47 -15.26 3.99
N HIS A 101 11.75 -15.24 5.29
CA HIS A 101 12.57 -16.27 5.94
C HIS A 101 11.84 -17.59 6.18
N ILE A 102 10.52 -17.66 5.93
CA ILE A 102 9.70 -18.87 6.02
C ILE A 102 8.80 -18.97 4.77
N PRO A 103 9.38 -19.24 3.60
CA PRO A 103 8.62 -19.28 2.35
C PRO A 103 7.54 -20.37 2.38
N GLY A 104 6.36 -20.05 1.87
CA GLY A 104 5.21 -20.96 1.78
C GLY A 104 4.40 -21.12 3.07
N LYS A 105 4.75 -20.41 4.15
CA LYS A 105 3.96 -20.39 5.39
C LYS A 105 3.09 -19.13 5.45
N CYS A 106 1.80 -19.31 5.26
CA CYS A 106 0.79 -18.27 5.48
C CYS A 106 0.42 -18.16 6.97
N PHE A 107 0.48 -16.95 7.51
CA PHE A 107 0.06 -16.59 8.85
C PHE A 107 -1.29 -15.88 8.78
N PHE A 108 -2.32 -16.50 9.35
CA PHE A 108 -3.67 -15.95 9.40
C PHE A 108 -3.97 -15.24 10.73
N ASP A 109 -3.22 -15.57 11.79
CA ASP A 109 -3.29 -14.87 13.09
C ASP A 109 -2.23 -13.77 13.17
N PHE A 110 -2.68 -12.53 13.31
CA PHE A 110 -1.83 -11.35 13.44
C PHE A 110 -1.02 -11.34 14.75
N ASN A 111 -1.43 -12.09 15.78
CA ASN A 111 -0.62 -12.31 16.98
C ASN A 111 0.59 -13.20 16.69
N ASP A 112 0.47 -14.17 15.79
CA ASP A 112 1.59 -15.00 15.37
C ASP A 112 2.56 -14.20 14.50
N ILE A 113 2.04 -13.35 13.62
CA ILE A 113 2.86 -12.35 12.89
C ILE A 113 3.63 -11.47 13.89
N ARG A 114 2.95 -10.96 14.93
CA ARG A 114 3.58 -10.12 15.96
C ARG A 114 4.70 -10.84 16.70
N ARG A 115 4.46 -12.07 17.14
CA ARG A 115 5.46 -12.91 17.83
C ARG A 115 6.65 -13.17 16.93
N GLU A 116 6.38 -13.47 15.66
CA GLU A 116 7.41 -13.73 14.67
C GLU A 116 8.28 -12.47 14.46
N ILE A 117 7.70 -11.28 14.32
CA ILE A 117 8.47 -10.01 14.22
C ILE A 117 9.40 -9.79 15.42
N GLN A 118 9.01 -10.22 16.63
CA GLN A 118 9.85 -10.05 17.83
C GLN A 118 11.13 -10.90 17.79
N VAL A 119 11.12 -12.05 17.12
CA VAL A 119 12.25 -12.99 17.12
C VAL A 119 13.25 -12.73 15.99
N ILE A 120 12.85 -12.11 14.86
CA ILE A 120 13.69 -12.05 13.65
C ILE A 120 14.64 -10.85 13.61
N VAL A 121 15.86 -11.06 13.10
CA VAL A 121 16.91 -10.04 12.92
C VAL A 121 16.63 -9.03 11.81
N PHE A 122 15.88 -9.44 10.78
CA PHE A 122 15.36 -8.61 9.69
C PHE A 122 14.02 -9.20 9.26
N ALA A 123 12.99 -8.38 9.10
CA ALA A 123 11.68 -8.87 8.68
C ALA A 123 11.31 -8.24 7.33
N LEU A 124 11.25 -9.07 6.29
CA LEU A 124 10.47 -8.77 5.09
C LEU A 124 9.15 -9.51 5.26
N LEU A 125 8.10 -8.76 5.54
CA LEU A 125 6.75 -9.27 5.73
C LEU A 125 5.91 -8.87 4.52
N LEU A 126 5.43 -9.88 3.81
CA LEU A 126 4.38 -9.74 2.81
C LEU A 126 3.04 -9.82 3.54
N MET A 127 2.18 -8.81 3.42
CA MET A 127 0.82 -8.84 3.94
C MET A 127 -0.16 -8.68 2.81
N ILE A 128 -1.11 -9.60 2.74
CA ILE A 128 -2.21 -9.62 1.78
C ILE A 128 -3.51 -9.32 2.55
N PHE A 129 -4.19 -8.23 2.18
CA PHE A 129 -5.38 -7.75 2.88
C PHE A 129 -6.35 -7.04 1.95
N GLU A 130 -7.60 -6.90 2.37
CA GLU A 130 -8.63 -6.17 1.63
C GLU A 130 -8.48 -4.67 1.94
N LEU A 131 -7.92 -3.88 1.02
CA LEU A 131 -7.94 -2.42 1.15
C LEU A 131 -9.37 -1.92 0.95
N GLY A 132 -10.01 -1.47 2.03
CA GLY A 132 -11.33 -0.85 2.03
C GLY A 132 -11.33 0.60 1.53
N ILE A 133 -10.73 0.87 0.36
CA ILE A 133 -10.83 2.16 -0.35
C ILE A 133 -12.06 2.15 -1.26
#